data_AF-A0A9Q2PAN0-F1
#
_entry.id   AF-A0A9Q2PAN0-F1
#
_cell.length_a   1.000
_cell.length_b   1.000
_cell.length_c   1.000
_cell.angle_alpha   90.00
_cell.angle_beta   90.00
_cell.angle_gamma   90.00
#
_symmetry.space_group_name_H-M   'P 1'
#
loop_
_entity.id
_entity.type
_entity.pdbx_description
1 polymer ?
#
loop_
_entity_poly.entity_id
_entity_poly.type
_entity_poly.pdbx_seq_one_letter_code
_entity_poly.pdbx_strand_id
1 'polypeptide(L)'
;MENEFELALAETFASLTSIAGFGGLTLPTSDADFLQLTVGEFLDLLGFAEEALRANQPQIIALLSNPMFTADLDAETRAFLQDWAAGDYSFITSALDEARAELSGVPRETLLINVEGLDGDGGTLEDDFQLAFAEAEANLANLLWNDFNGLFTSPTFTVDPDTGSWFVPGAAFSGGTLLELWTLVGEAASQAMLSYFNSQNTLVNSLFSNGITAVELAQAEAAAQSAAADAFEALQGFGTTLTTSDDVDLTAFEALALAQYQTIIGAVTTILPGVASALTDLIVGSRNSAPTFVVNLEGNVEGSAEGDWFYLNDLANTFDGGLGQDILFGFGGNDRFTGGADDDTLFGGDGAGDTAVYSGPQARYTVQIERDGVNVIDRSGAEGTDQLSEIETLSFGDNSAFNLADQVGIASLSAEEIATFVELYIAYFNRAPDAEGLNFWGSAFANGYSLETIATLFLGQSETQQTYPDTLSNLDFATQVYNNVLGRDPDQGGLEFWVNLLDGGGVTRDQFILEALRGAKVTAPEGSTPEEIALRLGDVQYLADKTDIGTYFAVIRGLSDLNEADSVMDLFIRGDQSSINDAFEATNTIYNAALAADGGDFLIQLVGIVDDPFAI
;
A
#
# COMPACT_ATOMS: atom_id res chain seq x y z
N MET A 1 54.35 5.96 8.20
CA MET A 1 54.56 7.30 8.80
C MET A 1 54.08 8.20 7.69
N GLU A 2 52.80 8.52 7.73
CA GLU A 2 52.24 9.58 6.88
C GLU A 2 53.11 10.82 7.06
N ASN A 3 53.40 11.50 5.96
CA ASN A 3 54.14 12.74 6.02
C ASN A 3 53.25 13.77 6.73
N GLU A 4 53.75 14.48 7.75
CA GLU A 4 52.96 15.50 8.48
C GLU A 4 52.33 16.52 7.51
N PHE A 5 52.97 16.73 6.36
CA PHE A 5 52.46 17.55 5.27
C PHE A 5 51.20 17.01 4.59
N GLU A 6 51.09 15.68 4.41
CA GLU A 6 49.95 15.03 3.75
C GLU A 6 48.69 15.08 4.63
N LEU A 7 48.87 14.85 5.93
CA LEU A 7 47.80 14.94 6.92
C LEU A 7 47.23 16.38 6.98
N ALA A 8 48.13 17.38 7.02
CA ALA A 8 47.73 18.79 7.01
C ALA A 8 46.95 19.15 5.72
N LEU A 9 47.30 18.59 4.57
CA LEU A 9 46.61 18.84 3.30
C LEU A 9 45.20 18.21 3.28
N ALA A 10 45.06 17.00 3.81
CA ALA A 10 43.79 16.28 3.91
C ALA A 10 42.80 17.00 4.87
N GLU A 11 43.27 17.41 6.05
CA GLU A 11 42.46 18.17 7.02
C GLU A 11 42.05 19.55 6.46
N THR A 12 42.93 20.17 5.68
CA THR A 12 42.67 21.42 4.97
C THR A 12 41.57 21.26 3.92
N PHE A 13 41.57 20.16 3.17
CA PHE A 13 40.55 19.90 2.15
C PHE A 13 39.17 19.64 2.77
N ALA A 14 39.08 18.83 3.83
CA ALA A 14 37.85 18.63 4.58
C ALA A 14 37.27 19.95 5.11
N SER A 15 38.14 20.85 5.59
CA SER A 15 37.76 22.18 6.03
C SER A 15 37.25 23.05 4.88
N LEU A 16 37.89 23.04 3.71
CA LEU A 16 37.48 23.82 2.54
C LEU A 16 36.12 23.40 1.98
N THR A 17 35.82 22.11 1.92
CA THR A 17 34.51 21.58 1.48
C THR A 17 33.39 22.05 2.42
N SER A 18 33.67 22.03 3.72
CA SER A 18 32.74 22.52 4.75
C SER A 18 32.48 24.03 4.62
N ILE A 19 33.48 24.81 4.22
CA ILE A 19 33.40 26.27 4.05
C ILE A 19 32.71 26.66 2.74
N ALA A 20 32.82 25.85 1.69
CA ALA A 20 32.32 26.20 0.35
C ALA A 20 30.81 26.47 0.31
N GLY A 21 30.05 25.77 1.16
CA GLY A 21 28.61 25.99 1.34
C GLY A 21 28.22 27.37 1.90
N PHE A 22 29.14 28.10 2.52
CA PHE A 22 28.87 29.38 3.18
C PHE A 22 29.17 30.63 2.33
N GLY A 23 29.78 30.50 1.14
CA GLY A 23 30.35 31.68 0.45
C GLY A 23 30.50 31.61 -1.07
N GLY A 24 29.96 30.59 -1.75
CA GLY A 24 30.07 30.48 -3.20
C GLY A 24 31.50 30.20 -3.70
N LEU A 25 32.34 29.60 -2.82
CA LEU A 25 33.67 29.11 -3.17
C LEU A 25 33.52 27.93 -4.14
N THR A 26 34.12 28.01 -5.32
CA THR A 26 34.11 26.90 -6.29
C THR A 26 35.39 26.08 -6.09
N LEU A 27 35.24 24.83 -5.66
CA LEU A 27 36.37 23.92 -5.46
C LEU A 27 36.64 23.09 -6.73
N PRO A 28 37.89 22.62 -6.94
CA PRO A 28 38.19 21.63 -7.97
C PRO A 28 37.33 20.36 -7.81
N THR A 29 36.94 19.76 -8.93
CA THR A 29 35.97 18.66 -8.98
C THR A 29 36.58 17.27 -8.86
N SER A 30 37.92 17.17 -8.83
CA SER A 30 38.65 15.91 -8.68
C SER A 30 40.06 16.11 -8.13
N ASP A 31 40.65 15.04 -7.58
CA ASP A 31 42.03 15.02 -7.07
C ASP A 31 43.05 15.41 -8.16
N ALA A 32 42.77 14.98 -9.39
CA ALA A 32 43.56 15.33 -10.56
C ALA A 32 43.47 16.82 -10.88
N ASP A 33 42.32 17.46 -10.70
CA ASP A 33 42.17 18.91 -10.92
C ASP A 33 42.87 19.71 -9.81
N PHE A 34 42.86 19.19 -8.58
CA PHE A 34 43.47 19.82 -7.42
C PHE A 34 45.01 19.77 -7.44
N LEU A 35 45.60 18.61 -7.74
CA LEU A 35 47.07 18.45 -7.84
C LEU A 35 47.70 19.24 -9.01
N GLN A 36 46.86 19.66 -9.97
CA GLN A 36 47.24 20.53 -11.08
C GLN A 36 47.16 22.02 -10.74
N LEU A 37 46.74 22.38 -9.52
CA LEU A 37 46.88 23.75 -9.03
C LEU A 37 48.35 24.06 -8.77
N THR A 38 48.73 25.29 -9.06
CA THR A 38 49.95 25.86 -8.53
C THR A 38 49.81 26.12 -7.03
N VAL A 39 50.91 26.07 -6.30
CA VAL A 39 50.97 26.47 -4.88
C VAL A 39 50.38 27.86 -4.67
N GLY A 40 50.57 28.77 -5.63
CA GLY A 40 49.96 30.10 -5.62
C GLY A 40 48.43 30.06 -5.69
N GLU A 41 47.86 29.31 -6.63
CA GLU A 41 46.40 29.16 -6.77
C GLU A 41 45.78 28.50 -5.54
N PHE A 42 46.45 27.51 -4.96
CA PHE A 42 46.00 26.87 -3.74
C PHE A 42 46.04 27.81 -2.53
N LEU A 43 47.13 28.57 -2.34
CA LEU A 43 47.22 29.57 -1.27
C LEU A 43 46.16 30.68 -1.42
N ASP A 44 45.81 31.05 -2.65
CA ASP A 44 44.75 32.02 -2.94
C ASP A 44 43.35 31.45 -2.63
N LEU A 45 43.13 30.15 -2.89
CA LEU A 45 41.91 29.42 -2.50
C LEU A 45 41.73 29.39 -0.98
N LEU A 46 42.80 29.11 -0.23
CA LEU A 46 42.80 29.18 1.24
C LEU A 46 42.49 30.59 1.73
N GLY A 47 42.97 31.62 1.04
CA GLY A 47 42.68 33.03 1.36
C GLY A 47 41.20 33.38 1.18
N PHE A 48 40.59 32.94 0.07
CA PHE A 48 39.16 33.16 -0.17
C PHE A 48 38.29 32.45 0.86
N ALA A 49 38.62 31.20 1.21
CA ALA A 49 37.86 30.44 2.21
C ALA A 49 37.86 31.13 3.57
N GLU A 50 39.00 31.67 3.99
CA GLU A 50 39.09 32.44 5.24
C GLU A 50 38.28 33.75 5.17
N GLU A 51 38.29 34.44 4.03
CA GLU A 51 37.49 35.66 3.84
C GLU A 51 35.97 35.36 3.87
N ALA A 52 35.54 34.25 3.28
CA ALA A 52 34.15 33.77 3.32
C ALA A 52 33.70 33.43 4.75
N LEU A 53 34.55 32.79 5.55
CA LEU A 53 34.28 32.51 6.97
C LEU A 53 34.10 33.79 7.79
N ARG A 54 35.01 34.75 7.59
CA ARG A 54 34.97 36.05 8.27
C ARG A 54 33.72 36.86 7.87
N ALA A 55 33.29 36.78 6.62
CA ALA A 55 32.10 37.48 6.12
C ALA A 55 30.79 37.02 6.79
N ASN A 56 30.75 35.79 7.30
CA ASN A 56 29.58 35.22 7.98
C ASN A 56 29.50 35.54 9.49
N GLN A 57 30.53 36.17 10.06
CA GLN A 57 30.57 36.56 11.49
C GLN A 57 29.31 37.32 11.98
N PRO A 58 28.77 38.31 11.24
CA PRO A 58 27.56 39.02 11.67
C PRO A 58 26.33 38.13 11.79
N GLN A 59 26.24 37.07 10.98
CA GLN A 59 25.13 36.11 11.00
C GLN A 59 25.24 35.19 12.22
N ILE A 60 26.45 34.74 12.56
CA ILE A 60 26.70 33.95 13.77
C ILE A 60 26.36 34.74 15.04
N ILE A 61 26.73 36.03 15.09
CA ILE A 61 26.35 36.94 16.19
C ILE A 61 24.81 37.05 16.30
N ALA A 62 24.10 37.14 15.17
CA ALA A 62 22.65 37.21 15.15
C ALA A 62 21.99 35.90 15.61
N LEU A 63 22.54 34.75 15.20
CA LEU A 63 22.06 33.42 15.60
C LEU A 63 22.26 33.16 17.10
N LEU A 64 23.42 33.48 17.67
CA LEU A 64 23.67 33.35 19.12
C LEU A 64 22.83 34.32 19.97
N SER A 65 22.30 35.38 19.35
CA SER A 65 21.38 36.29 20.02
C SER A 65 19.93 35.76 20.04
N ASN A 66 19.63 34.65 19.34
CA ASN A 66 18.33 34.01 19.31
C ASN A 66 18.22 32.91 20.41
N PRO A 67 17.39 33.12 21.45
CA PRO A 67 17.27 32.17 22.55
C PRO A 67 16.79 30.78 22.14
N MET A 68 15.93 30.67 21.10
CA MET A 68 15.46 29.37 20.60
C MET A 68 16.58 28.59 19.92
N PHE A 69 17.48 29.29 19.21
CA PHE A 69 18.63 28.66 18.57
C PHE A 69 19.65 28.16 19.61
N THR A 70 19.91 28.96 20.65
CA THR A 70 20.92 28.60 21.66
C THR A 70 20.49 27.51 22.65
N ALA A 71 19.20 27.20 22.73
CA ALA A 71 18.63 26.27 23.71
C ALA A 71 19.04 24.81 23.42
N ASP A 72 19.15 24.46 22.14
CA ASP A 72 19.35 23.08 21.67
C ASP A 72 20.81 22.77 21.30
N LEU A 73 21.72 23.75 21.41
CA LEU A 73 23.14 23.55 21.14
C LEU A 73 23.81 22.86 22.33
N ASP A 74 24.60 21.82 22.06
CA ASP A 74 25.52 21.25 23.03
C ASP A 74 26.63 22.25 23.42
N ALA A 75 27.38 21.94 24.48
CA ALA A 75 28.34 22.85 25.07
C ALA A 75 29.55 23.14 24.16
N GLU A 76 29.93 22.19 23.32
CA GLU A 76 31.10 22.26 22.44
C GLU A 76 30.77 23.12 21.21
N THR A 77 29.65 22.82 20.55
CA THR A 77 29.12 23.61 19.44
C THR A 77 28.84 25.06 19.84
N ARG A 78 28.31 25.27 21.05
CA ARG A 78 28.06 26.62 21.57
C ARG A 78 29.35 27.40 21.82
N ALA A 79 30.39 26.75 22.37
CA ALA A 79 31.69 27.40 22.60
C ALA A 79 32.35 27.78 21.26
N PHE A 80 32.33 26.88 20.28
CA PHE A 80 32.82 27.14 18.93
C PHE A 80 32.17 28.36 18.27
N LEU A 81 30.83 28.44 18.29
CA LEU A 81 30.11 29.57 17.70
C LEU A 81 30.38 30.89 18.46
N GLN A 82 30.59 30.82 19.78
CA GLN A 82 30.94 31.99 20.59
C GLN A 82 32.34 32.52 20.24
N ASP A 83 33.29 31.63 20.02
CA ASP A 83 34.65 31.99 19.57
C ASP A 83 34.60 32.62 18.17
N TRP A 84 33.84 32.04 17.23
CA TRP A 84 33.61 32.62 15.90
C TRP A 84 32.95 34.01 16.00
N ALA A 85 31.90 34.16 16.80
CA ALA A 85 31.27 35.46 17.04
C ALA A 85 32.23 36.49 17.64
N ALA A 86 33.16 36.06 18.50
CA ALA A 86 34.22 36.89 19.06
C ALA A 86 35.35 37.23 18.05
N GLY A 87 35.31 36.62 16.87
CA GLY A 87 36.29 36.81 15.80
C GLY A 87 37.55 35.95 15.96
N ASP A 88 37.46 34.89 16.76
CA ASP A 88 38.44 33.81 16.81
C ASP A 88 38.00 32.69 15.86
N TYR A 89 38.77 32.50 14.79
CA TYR A 89 38.49 31.52 13.73
C TYR A 89 39.46 30.33 13.79
N SER A 90 40.32 30.28 14.81
CA SER A 90 41.45 29.36 14.89
C SER A 90 41.04 27.89 14.82
N PHE A 91 39.83 27.54 15.27
CA PHE A 91 39.28 26.19 15.16
C PHE A 91 39.08 25.72 13.71
N ILE A 92 38.78 26.65 12.79
CA ILE A 92 38.52 26.36 11.37
C ILE A 92 39.77 26.68 10.52
N THR A 93 40.52 27.71 10.91
CA THR A 93 41.69 28.14 10.14
C THR A 93 42.97 27.41 10.51
N SER A 94 43.02 26.62 11.59
CA SER A 94 44.23 25.90 12.00
C SER A 94 44.79 25.02 10.89
N ALA A 95 43.94 24.22 10.24
CA ALA A 95 44.34 23.40 9.11
C ALA A 95 44.79 24.27 7.92
N LEU A 96 44.04 25.33 7.59
CA LEU A 96 44.40 26.27 6.52
C LEU A 96 45.76 26.95 6.78
N ASP A 97 46.05 27.28 8.04
CA ASP A 97 47.28 27.93 8.49
C ASP A 97 48.47 26.96 8.49
N GLU A 98 48.25 25.70 8.82
CA GLU A 98 49.24 24.63 8.74
C GLU A 98 49.63 24.34 7.28
N ALA A 99 48.65 24.22 6.38
CA ALA A 99 48.92 24.08 4.94
C ALA A 99 49.69 25.27 4.36
N ARG A 100 49.39 26.51 4.81
CA ARG A 100 50.16 27.71 4.41
C ARG A 100 51.58 27.68 4.97
N ALA A 101 51.78 27.18 6.18
CA ALA A 101 53.08 27.11 6.83
C ALA A 101 54.00 26.13 6.10
N GLU A 102 53.48 24.96 5.74
CA GLU A 102 54.22 23.94 5.01
C GLU A 102 54.59 24.37 3.58
N LEU A 103 53.73 25.17 2.94
CA LEU A 103 54.00 25.74 1.60
C LEU A 103 54.82 27.03 1.61
N SER A 104 55.18 27.56 2.79
CA SER A 104 55.82 28.88 2.94
C SER A 104 57.21 29.00 2.30
N GLY A 105 57.85 27.88 1.97
CA GLY A 105 59.14 27.80 1.28
C GLY A 105 59.08 27.39 -0.20
N VAL A 106 57.90 27.06 -0.72
CA VAL A 106 57.72 26.54 -2.08
C VAL A 106 57.40 27.68 -3.06
N PRO A 107 58.06 27.78 -4.23
CA PRO A 107 57.72 28.79 -5.23
C PRO A 107 56.26 28.68 -5.66
N ARG A 108 55.55 29.82 -5.75
CA ARG A 108 54.10 29.86 -6.02
C ARG A 108 53.71 29.28 -7.38
N GLU A 109 54.63 29.28 -8.33
CA GLU A 109 54.46 28.69 -9.66
C GLU A 109 54.67 27.17 -9.71
N THR A 110 55.09 26.55 -8.60
CA THR A 110 55.24 25.09 -8.48
C THR A 110 53.86 24.45 -8.47
N LEU A 111 53.61 23.44 -9.31
CA LEU A 111 52.40 22.62 -9.22
C LEU A 111 52.44 21.79 -7.94
N LEU A 112 51.29 21.62 -7.27
CA LEU A 112 51.20 20.83 -6.04
C LEU A 112 51.75 19.41 -6.21
N ILE A 113 51.51 18.80 -7.38
CA ILE A 113 52.07 17.47 -7.73
C ILE A 113 53.61 17.40 -7.72
N ASN A 114 54.31 18.54 -7.79
CA ASN A 114 55.77 18.61 -7.87
C ASN A 114 56.41 19.11 -6.56
N VAL A 115 55.66 19.17 -5.45
CA VAL A 115 56.20 19.52 -4.13
C VAL A 115 56.81 18.27 -3.50
N GLU A 116 58.05 18.38 -3.02
CA GLU A 116 58.80 17.27 -2.40
C GLU A 116 58.03 16.73 -1.18
N GLY A 117 57.71 15.43 -1.21
CA GLY A 117 56.79 14.81 -0.24
C GLY A 117 55.38 14.55 -0.78
N LEU A 118 55.07 14.94 -2.03
CA LEU A 118 53.86 14.56 -2.76
C LEU A 118 54.17 13.73 -4.03
N ASP A 119 55.43 13.55 -4.41
CA ASP A 119 55.87 12.92 -5.67
C ASP A 119 56.36 11.47 -5.56
N GLY A 120 56.24 10.84 -4.38
CA GLY A 120 56.22 9.39 -4.20
C GLY A 120 57.56 8.65 -4.37
N ASP A 121 58.12 8.15 -3.27
CA ASP A 121 59.07 7.03 -3.30
C ASP A 121 58.76 5.84 -2.37
N GLY A 122 57.51 5.70 -1.90
CA GLY A 122 56.95 4.37 -1.61
C GLY A 122 56.02 4.24 -0.41
N GLY A 123 54.72 4.35 -0.68
CA GLY A 123 53.59 4.08 0.21
C GLY A 123 52.39 4.84 -0.33
N THR A 124 51.24 4.17 -0.53
CA THR A 124 50.19 4.51 -1.49
C THR A 124 49.32 5.71 -1.09
N LEU A 125 49.76 6.93 -1.43
CA LEU A 125 48.94 8.15 -1.31
C LEU A 125 47.61 8.10 -2.08
N GLU A 126 47.54 7.37 -3.20
CA GLU A 126 46.27 7.16 -3.92
C GLU A 126 45.29 6.34 -3.09
N ASP A 127 45.79 5.44 -2.22
CA ASP A 127 44.97 4.66 -1.30
C ASP A 127 44.64 5.45 -0.01
N ASP A 128 45.50 6.35 0.46
CA ASP A 128 45.26 7.16 1.67
C ASP A 128 44.33 8.37 1.41
N PHE A 129 44.36 8.97 0.20
CA PHE A 129 43.34 9.93 -0.25
C PHE A 129 42.01 9.25 -0.58
N GLN A 130 42.04 8.05 -1.18
CA GLN A 130 40.84 7.23 -1.29
C GLN A 130 40.32 6.80 0.08
N LEU A 131 41.17 6.56 1.07
CA LEU A 131 40.76 6.21 2.44
C LEU A 131 40.15 7.42 3.16
N ALA A 132 40.67 8.64 2.97
CA ALA A 132 40.09 9.86 3.55
C ALA A 132 38.79 10.29 2.84
N PHE A 133 38.69 10.12 1.51
CA PHE A 133 37.45 10.36 0.77
C PHE A 133 36.44 9.26 1.06
N ALA A 134 36.86 7.99 1.19
CA ALA A 134 36.01 6.87 1.59
C ALA A 134 35.68 6.88 3.08
N GLU A 135 36.49 7.45 3.97
CA GLU A 135 36.13 7.70 5.37
C GLU A 135 35.22 8.91 5.48
N ALA A 136 35.39 9.97 4.68
CA ALA A 136 34.44 11.08 4.62
C ALA A 136 33.11 10.62 4.00
N GLU A 137 33.13 9.79 2.96
CA GLU A 137 31.96 9.19 2.31
C GLU A 137 31.33 8.09 3.18
N ALA A 138 32.11 7.29 3.91
CA ALA A 138 31.60 6.28 4.86
C ALA A 138 31.16 6.89 6.19
N ASN A 139 31.73 8.03 6.62
CA ASN A 139 31.21 8.81 7.75
C ASN A 139 29.98 9.61 7.31
N LEU A 140 29.91 10.11 6.08
CA LEU A 140 28.69 10.67 5.50
C LEU A 140 27.62 9.59 5.32
N ALA A 141 27.97 8.39 4.86
CA ALA A 141 27.05 7.26 4.74
C ALA A 141 26.64 6.68 6.12
N ASN A 142 27.54 6.61 7.11
CA ASN A 142 27.18 6.23 8.49
C ASN A 142 26.35 7.32 9.18
N LEU A 143 26.62 8.60 8.91
CA LEU A 143 25.83 9.76 9.35
C LEU A 143 24.47 9.82 8.63
N LEU A 144 24.36 9.33 7.40
CA LEU A 144 23.11 9.29 6.63
C LEU A 144 22.29 8.01 6.88
N TRP A 145 22.90 6.91 7.34
CA TRP A 145 22.27 5.59 7.34
C TRP A 145 22.21 4.88 8.70
N ASN A 146 23.16 5.08 9.64
CA ASN A 146 23.23 4.30 10.87
C ASN A 146 22.91 5.08 12.16
N ASP A 147 23.06 6.42 12.19
CA ASP A 147 22.91 7.21 13.42
C ASP A 147 21.53 7.90 13.61
N PHE A 148 20.60 7.81 12.64
CA PHE A 148 19.30 8.53 12.71
C PHE A 148 18.07 7.64 12.64
N ASN A 149 18.02 6.53 13.39
CA ASN A 149 16.82 5.86 13.92
C ASN A 149 15.41 6.37 13.44
N GLY A 150 15.13 6.36 12.13
CA GLY A 150 13.91 6.92 11.50
C GLY A 150 13.71 8.45 11.55
N LEU A 151 14.75 9.30 11.43
CA LEU A 151 14.66 10.74 11.74
C LEU A 151 15.30 11.69 10.71
N PHE A 152 15.15 11.40 9.41
CA PHE A 152 15.06 12.50 8.43
C PHE A 152 13.62 12.99 8.37
N THR A 153 13.28 13.99 9.18
CA THR A 153 12.19 14.89 8.82
C THR A 153 12.59 15.60 7.53
N SER A 154 11.81 15.43 6.46
CA SER A 154 11.90 16.29 5.28
C SER A 154 11.73 17.74 5.73
N PRO A 155 12.56 18.67 5.26
CA PRO A 155 12.48 20.01 5.77
C PRO A 155 11.25 20.67 5.12
N THR A 156 10.33 21.18 5.94
CA THR A 156 8.92 21.41 5.58
C THR A 156 8.75 22.52 4.54
N PHE A 157 8.83 22.24 3.23
CA PHE A 157 8.76 23.27 2.20
C PHE A 157 7.47 24.10 2.28
N THR A 158 7.59 25.42 2.26
CA THR A 158 6.46 26.34 2.13
C THR A 158 6.38 26.82 0.69
N VAL A 159 5.24 26.58 0.04
CA VAL A 159 4.95 27.02 -1.33
C VAL A 159 4.10 28.30 -1.26
N ASP A 160 4.54 29.34 -1.97
CA ASP A 160 3.73 30.54 -2.19
C ASP A 160 2.69 30.24 -3.29
N PRO A 161 1.39 30.18 -2.96
CA PRO A 161 0.35 29.79 -3.90
C PRO A 161 0.14 30.82 -5.03
N ASP A 162 0.61 32.06 -4.88
CA ASP A 162 0.47 33.10 -5.89
C ASP A 162 1.64 33.14 -6.88
N THR A 163 2.82 32.64 -6.48
CA THR A 163 4.05 32.71 -7.31
C THR A 163 4.60 31.35 -7.72
N GLY A 164 4.19 30.25 -7.07
CA GLY A 164 4.74 28.91 -7.27
C GLY A 164 6.18 28.76 -6.78
N SER A 165 6.67 29.73 -6.01
CA SER A 165 8.01 29.70 -5.41
C SER A 165 7.97 28.87 -4.13
N TRP A 166 9.06 28.15 -3.85
CA TRP A 166 9.15 27.26 -2.71
C TRP A 166 10.40 27.57 -1.89
N PHE A 167 10.33 27.34 -0.59
CA PHE A 167 11.50 27.43 0.28
C PHE A 167 11.39 26.48 1.46
N VAL A 168 12.54 26.12 2.03
CA VAL A 168 12.64 25.28 3.21
C VAL A 168 12.79 26.12 4.49
N PRO A 169 11.86 26.05 5.45
CA PRO A 169 12.01 26.66 6.76
C PRO A 169 13.23 26.09 7.48
N GLY A 170 14.21 26.95 7.75
CA GLY A 170 15.43 26.55 8.46
C GLY A 170 16.59 26.06 7.57
N ALA A 171 16.44 25.98 6.24
CA ALA A 171 17.54 25.68 5.31
C ALA A 171 17.67 26.74 4.20
N ALA A 172 18.82 26.79 3.53
CA ALA A 172 19.12 27.78 2.48
C ALA A 172 18.51 27.46 1.10
N PHE A 173 17.72 26.38 0.99
CA PHE A 173 17.12 25.92 -0.26
C PHE A 173 15.83 26.69 -0.58
N SER A 174 15.83 27.37 -1.73
CA SER A 174 14.65 28.02 -2.30
C SER A 174 14.73 28.01 -3.83
N GLY A 175 13.59 27.84 -4.50
CA GLY A 175 13.50 27.76 -5.95
C GLY A 175 12.39 28.66 -6.53
N GLY A 176 12.53 29.02 -7.79
CA GLY A 176 11.71 30.03 -8.46
C GLY A 176 10.33 29.54 -8.88
N THR A 177 10.20 28.25 -9.26
CA THR A 177 8.92 27.67 -9.70
C THR A 177 8.73 26.22 -9.25
N LEU A 178 7.47 25.77 -9.21
CA LEU A 178 7.10 24.35 -9.06
C LEU A 178 7.79 23.47 -10.11
N LEU A 179 7.85 23.92 -11.37
CA LEU A 179 8.55 23.20 -12.44
C LEU A 179 10.04 22.97 -12.09
N GLU A 180 10.71 23.93 -11.46
CA GLU A 180 12.10 23.78 -11.01
C GLU A 180 12.24 22.81 -9.82
N LEU A 181 11.27 22.79 -8.89
CA LEU A 181 11.19 21.77 -7.83
C LEU A 181 11.08 20.37 -8.44
N TRP A 182 10.15 20.19 -9.37
CA TRP A 182 9.88 18.91 -10.03
C TRP A 182 11.04 18.44 -10.92
N THR A 183 11.73 19.38 -11.56
CA THR A 183 12.97 19.10 -12.29
C THR A 183 14.05 18.56 -11.35
N LEU A 184 14.23 19.16 -10.17
CA LEU A 184 15.22 18.70 -9.18
C LEU A 184 14.90 17.30 -8.62
N VAL A 185 13.61 16.99 -8.43
CA VAL A 185 13.16 15.65 -8.02
C VAL A 185 13.48 14.63 -9.12
N GLY A 186 13.17 14.96 -10.37
CA GLY A 186 13.53 14.14 -11.53
C GLY A 186 15.05 13.94 -11.66
N GLU A 187 15.85 14.97 -11.42
CA GLU A 187 17.32 14.86 -11.45
C GLU A 187 17.85 13.93 -10.35
N ALA A 188 17.37 14.08 -9.10
CA ALA A 188 17.71 13.18 -8.00
C ALA A 188 17.31 11.73 -8.35
N ALA A 189 16.20 11.59 -9.07
CA ALA A 189 15.70 10.29 -9.47
C ALA A 189 16.59 9.48 -10.36
N SER A 190 17.07 10.23 -11.31
CA SER A 190 17.95 9.77 -12.31
C SER A 190 19.30 9.36 -11.78
N GLN A 191 19.83 10.14 -10.83
CA GLN A 191 21.12 9.82 -10.24
C GLN A 191 21.05 8.51 -9.46
N ALA A 192 19.93 8.22 -8.81
CA ALA A 192 19.68 6.92 -8.18
C ALA A 192 19.59 5.80 -9.23
N MET A 193 18.82 5.99 -10.31
CA MET A 193 18.74 5.05 -11.42
C MET A 193 20.11 4.81 -12.07
N LEU A 194 20.91 5.85 -12.31
CA LEU A 194 22.26 5.78 -12.90
C LEU A 194 23.25 5.04 -12.02
N SER A 195 23.28 5.37 -10.73
CA SER A 195 24.16 4.72 -9.75
C SER A 195 23.88 3.21 -9.73
N TYR A 196 22.61 2.84 -9.78
CA TYR A 196 22.17 1.45 -9.92
C TYR A 196 22.54 0.85 -11.29
N PHE A 197 22.24 1.48 -12.43
CA PHE A 197 22.62 0.96 -13.74
C PHE A 197 24.13 0.71 -13.84
N ASN A 198 24.95 1.63 -13.33
CA ASN A 198 26.40 1.52 -13.32
C ASN A 198 26.89 0.39 -12.37
N SER A 199 26.11 0.03 -11.36
CA SER A 199 26.36 -1.16 -10.53
C SER A 199 26.05 -2.48 -11.26
N GLN A 200 25.15 -2.46 -12.25
CA GLN A 200 24.72 -3.63 -13.04
C GLN A 200 25.62 -3.85 -14.27
N ASN A 201 26.88 -4.20 -14.00
CA ASN A 201 27.93 -4.40 -15.00
C ASN A 201 27.50 -5.29 -16.19
N THR A 202 26.65 -6.30 -15.99
CA THR A 202 26.24 -7.23 -17.06
C THR A 202 25.28 -6.59 -18.06
N LEU A 203 24.32 -5.79 -17.59
CA LEU A 203 23.34 -5.10 -18.43
C LEU A 203 24.00 -3.97 -19.23
N VAL A 204 24.84 -3.17 -18.58
CA VAL A 204 25.60 -2.09 -19.21
C VAL A 204 26.53 -2.63 -20.31
N ASN A 205 27.24 -3.72 -20.04
CA ASN A 205 28.10 -4.37 -21.04
C ASN A 205 27.31 -4.94 -22.23
N SER A 206 26.10 -5.46 -21.98
CA SER A 206 25.17 -5.91 -23.03
C SER A 206 24.71 -4.76 -23.93
N LEU A 207 24.35 -3.62 -23.35
CA LEU A 207 23.89 -2.43 -24.09
C LEU A 207 24.99 -1.82 -24.95
N PHE A 208 26.20 -1.67 -24.40
CA PHE A 208 27.35 -1.21 -25.19
C PHE A 208 27.74 -2.21 -26.29
N SER A 209 27.63 -3.51 -26.04
CA SER A 209 27.87 -4.54 -27.06
C SER A 209 26.86 -4.50 -28.21
N ASN A 210 25.67 -3.98 -27.96
CA ASN A 210 24.62 -3.77 -28.96
C ASN A 210 24.68 -2.39 -29.66
N GLY A 211 25.73 -1.60 -29.39
CA GLY A 211 26.04 -0.37 -30.13
C GLY A 211 25.44 0.91 -29.55
N ILE A 212 24.88 0.86 -28.33
CA ILE A 212 24.44 2.05 -27.59
C ILE A 212 25.64 2.87 -27.15
N THR A 213 25.51 4.20 -27.20
CA THR A 213 26.50 5.17 -26.74
C THR A 213 26.20 5.68 -25.34
N ALA A 214 27.23 6.18 -24.64
CA ALA A 214 27.04 6.87 -23.36
C ALA A 214 26.13 8.11 -23.47
N VAL A 215 26.07 8.71 -24.68
CA VAL A 215 25.17 9.83 -24.98
C VAL A 215 23.71 9.37 -25.06
N GLU A 216 23.44 8.24 -25.71
CA GLU A 216 22.09 7.66 -25.76
C GLU A 216 21.64 7.19 -24.37
N LEU A 217 22.55 6.70 -23.53
CA LEU A 217 22.25 6.38 -22.13
C LEU A 217 21.82 7.62 -21.34
N ALA A 218 22.58 8.71 -21.40
CA ALA A 218 22.25 9.97 -20.74
C ALA A 218 20.97 10.64 -21.31
N GLN A 219 20.64 10.39 -22.58
CA GLN A 219 19.40 10.87 -23.18
C GLN A 219 18.18 10.07 -22.71
N ALA A 220 18.31 8.73 -22.63
CA ALA A 220 17.25 7.85 -22.13
C ALA A 220 16.93 8.15 -20.67
N GLU A 221 17.98 8.43 -19.93
CA GLU A 221 17.93 8.91 -18.56
C GLU A 221 17.14 10.22 -18.43
N ALA A 222 17.53 11.29 -19.14
CA ALA A 222 16.81 12.57 -19.10
C ALA A 222 15.33 12.43 -19.54
N ALA A 223 15.04 11.49 -20.44
CA ALA A 223 13.68 11.18 -20.86
C ALA A 223 12.87 10.48 -19.75
N ALA A 224 13.48 9.55 -19.00
CA ALA A 224 12.88 8.91 -17.82
C ALA A 224 12.49 9.96 -16.76
N GLN A 225 13.40 10.90 -16.49
CA GLN A 225 13.21 11.98 -15.52
C GLN A 225 11.99 12.85 -15.85
N SER A 226 11.93 13.31 -17.09
CA SER A 226 10.83 14.16 -17.56
C SER A 226 9.52 13.41 -17.49
N ALA A 227 9.49 12.14 -17.92
CA ALA A 227 8.28 11.33 -17.90
C ALA A 227 7.81 11.01 -16.47
N ALA A 228 8.73 10.79 -15.52
CA ALA A 228 8.39 10.54 -14.12
C ALA A 228 7.85 11.80 -13.43
N ALA A 229 8.40 12.98 -13.74
CA ALA A 229 7.87 14.25 -13.24
C ALA A 229 6.47 14.55 -13.79
N ASP A 230 6.26 14.36 -15.10
CA ASP A 230 4.95 14.54 -15.76
C ASP A 230 3.91 13.55 -15.20
N ALA A 231 4.33 12.30 -14.98
CA ALA A 231 3.51 11.26 -14.37
C ALA A 231 3.02 11.66 -12.98
N PHE A 232 3.94 12.13 -12.15
CA PHE A 232 3.64 12.54 -10.80
C PHE A 232 2.70 13.75 -10.73
N GLU A 233 2.90 14.75 -11.60
CA GLU A 233 2.00 15.91 -11.69
C GLU A 233 0.57 15.49 -12.09
N ALA A 234 0.44 14.56 -13.04
CA ALA A 234 -0.85 14.01 -13.45
C ALA A 234 -1.55 13.27 -12.31
N LEU A 235 -0.78 12.58 -11.49
CA LEU A 235 -1.25 11.70 -10.42
C LEU A 235 -1.60 12.46 -9.13
N GLN A 236 -0.86 13.51 -8.75
CA GLN A 236 -1.22 14.37 -7.60
C GLN A 236 -2.60 15.01 -7.72
N GLY A 237 -2.99 15.39 -8.94
CA GLY A 237 -4.34 15.91 -9.21
C GLY A 237 -5.44 14.93 -8.77
N PHE A 238 -5.15 13.62 -8.80
CA PHE A 238 -6.04 12.57 -8.34
C PHE A 238 -5.93 12.31 -6.83
N GLY A 239 -4.73 12.37 -6.25
CA GLY A 239 -4.50 12.22 -4.80
C GLY A 239 -5.26 13.23 -3.94
N THR A 240 -5.36 14.47 -4.43
CA THR A 240 -6.21 15.50 -3.81
C THR A 240 -7.70 15.20 -3.92
N THR A 241 -8.11 14.39 -4.89
CA THR A 241 -9.50 13.94 -5.07
C THR A 241 -9.82 12.75 -4.16
N LEU A 242 -8.89 11.80 -4.00
CA LEU A 242 -8.98 10.67 -3.04
C LEU A 242 -9.19 11.15 -1.60
N THR A 243 -8.44 12.18 -1.18
CA THR A 243 -8.51 12.72 0.19
C THR A 243 -9.72 13.64 0.45
N THR A 244 -10.54 13.94 -0.57
CA THR A 244 -11.64 14.90 -0.46
C THR A 244 -12.98 14.45 -1.04
N SER A 245 -13.05 13.27 -1.66
CA SER A 245 -14.25 12.74 -2.33
C SER A 245 -14.64 11.38 -1.76
N ASP A 246 -15.92 11.23 -1.42
CA ASP A 246 -16.52 9.95 -1.01
C ASP A 246 -16.80 9.00 -2.21
N ASP A 247 -16.55 9.47 -3.44
CA ASP A 247 -16.87 8.77 -4.70
C ASP A 247 -15.64 8.88 -5.62
N VAL A 248 -14.75 7.88 -5.53
CA VAL A 248 -13.47 7.84 -6.25
C VAL A 248 -13.62 6.86 -7.42
N ASP A 249 -13.43 7.35 -8.65
CA ASP A 249 -13.41 6.49 -9.85
C ASP A 249 -12.06 5.75 -9.93
N LEU A 250 -11.98 4.61 -9.25
CA LEU A 250 -10.79 3.76 -9.15
C LEU A 250 -10.33 3.27 -10.53
N THR A 251 -11.25 2.99 -11.46
CA THR A 251 -10.90 2.57 -12.82
C THR A 251 -10.23 3.69 -13.61
N ALA A 252 -10.69 4.94 -13.48
CA ALA A 252 -10.03 6.07 -14.11
C ALA A 252 -8.63 6.33 -13.52
N PHE A 253 -8.45 6.07 -12.23
CA PHE A 253 -7.16 6.18 -11.55
C PHE A 253 -6.16 5.13 -12.03
N GLU A 254 -6.57 3.87 -12.06
CA GLU A 254 -5.73 2.77 -12.53
C GLU A 254 -5.31 2.98 -13.99
N ALA A 255 -6.24 3.42 -14.85
CA ALA A 255 -5.93 3.76 -16.23
C ALA A 255 -4.94 4.93 -16.35
N LEU A 256 -5.04 5.93 -15.47
CA LEU A 256 -4.13 7.06 -15.42
C LEU A 256 -2.74 6.61 -14.94
N ALA A 257 -2.69 5.83 -13.86
CA ALA A 257 -1.48 5.23 -13.29
C ALA A 257 -0.74 4.36 -14.30
N LEU A 258 -1.44 3.43 -14.96
CA LEU A 258 -0.88 2.59 -16.01
C LEU A 258 -0.37 3.43 -17.19
N ALA A 259 -1.10 4.47 -17.61
CA ALA A 259 -0.65 5.36 -18.69
C ALA A 259 0.62 6.14 -18.31
N GLN A 260 0.75 6.55 -17.05
CA GLN A 260 1.94 7.23 -16.55
C GLN A 260 3.14 6.27 -16.49
N TYR A 261 2.95 5.07 -15.94
CA TYR A 261 3.96 4.01 -15.95
C TYR A 261 4.45 3.72 -17.39
N GLN A 262 3.51 3.52 -18.33
CA GLN A 262 3.85 3.30 -19.74
C GLN A 262 4.56 4.48 -20.40
N THR A 263 4.26 5.72 -19.98
CA THR A 263 4.93 6.92 -20.48
C THR A 263 6.40 6.94 -20.05
N ILE A 264 6.69 6.56 -18.81
CA ILE A 264 8.06 6.42 -18.29
C ILE A 264 8.81 5.33 -19.05
N ILE A 265 8.24 4.14 -19.17
CA ILE A 265 8.85 3.02 -19.92
C ILE A 265 9.07 3.42 -21.39
N GLY A 266 8.09 4.08 -22.02
CA GLY A 266 8.15 4.55 -23.39
C GLY A 266 9.26 5.56 -23.64
N ALA A 267 9.48 6.49 -22.70
CA ALA A 267 10.51 7.51 -22.78
C ALA A 267 11.91 6.89 -22.84
N VAL A 268 12.16 5.84 -22.04
CA VAL A 268 13.47 5.15 -22.00
C VAL A 268 13.63 4.20 -23.19
N THR A 269 12.61 3.38 -23.50
CA THR A 269 12.69 2.36 -24.56
C THR A 269 12.75 2.96 -25.97
N THR A 270 12.26 4.18 -26.17
CA THR A 270 12.40 4.91 -27.46
C THR A 270 13.87 5.19 -27.79
N ILE A 271 14.68 5.42 -26.75
CA ILE A 271 16.10 5.76 -26.88
C ILE A 271 16.96 4.49 -26.74
N LEU A 272 16.54 3.56 -25.89
CA LEU A 272 17.20 2.29 -25.63
C LEU A 272 16.24 1.10 -25.90
N PRO A 273 16.00 0.72 -27.16
CA PRO A 273 15.03 -0.35 -27.47
C PRO A 273 15.41 -1.73 -26.91
N GLY A 274 16.67 -1.93 -26.52
CA GLY A 274 17.18 -3.17 -25.94
C GLY A 274 16.94 -3.35 -24.43
N VAL A 275 16.46 -2.32 -23.71
CA VAL A 275 16.18 -2.43 -22.27
C VAL A 275 14.72 -2.69 -21.93
N ALA A 276 13.85 -2.83 -22.94
CA ALA A 276 12.40 -2.94 -22.72
C ALA A 276 12.02 -4.05 -21.71
N SER A 277 12.66 -5.22 -21.78
CA SER A 277 12.39 -6.31 -20.83
C SER A 277 13.02 -6.11 -19.45
N ALA A 278 14.07 -5.30 -19.33
CA ALA A 278 14.72 -4.99 -18.06
C ALA A 278 14.01 -3.85 -17.31
N LEU A 279 13.25 -3.03 -18.04
CA LEU A 279 12.43 -1.97 -17.48
C LEU A 279 11.04 -2.46 -17.05
N THR A 280 10.62 -3.63 -17.51
CA THR A 280 9.42 -4.31 -16.97
C THR A 280 9.59 -4.66 -15.49
N ASP A 281 10.83 -4.84 -15.03
CA ASP A 281 11.15 -5.10 -13.62
C ASP A 281 11.23 -3.81 -12.77
N LEU A 282 10.91 -2.64 -13.33
CA LEU A 282 11.06 -1.34 -12.68
C LEU A 282 9.94 -1.05 -11.68
N ILE A 283 10.27 -1.04 -10.39
CA ILE A 283 9.42 -0.52 -9.33
C ILE A 283 9.69 0.98 -9.19
N VAL A 284 8.64 1.79 -9.10
CA VAL A 284 8.70 3.24 -8.95
C VAL A 284 7.77 3.66 -7.84
N GLY A 285 8.19 4.50 -6.90
CA GLY A 285 7.23 5.05 -5.94
C GLY A 285 7.71 6.24 -5.15
N SER A 286 6.80 7.08 -4.66
CA SER A 286 7.11 8.20 -3.78
C SER A 286 7.13 7.72 -2.32
N ARG A 287 8.21 8.00 -1.61
CA ARG A 287 8.40 7.70 -0.18
C ARG A 287 8.03 8.86 0.76
N ASN A 288 7.08 9.68 0.35
CA ASN A 288 6.44 10.75 1.12
C ASN A 288 5.39 11.38 0.19
N SER A 289 4.32 11.96 0.74
CA SER A 289 3.37 12.80 -0.02
C SER A 289 3.98 14.16 -0.49
N ALA A 290 5.30 14.31 -0.38
CA ALA A 290 6.15 15.32 -1.01
C ALA A 290 7.31 14.62 -1.77
N PRO A 291 7.87 15.21 -2.82
CA PRO A 291 8.33 14.41 -3.95
C PRO A 291 9.71 13.80 -3.80
N THR A 292 9.74 12.59 -3.29
CA THR A 292 10.94 11.75 -3.26
C THR A 292 10.56 10.40 -3.85
N PHE A 293 10.78 10.25 -5.15
CA PHE A 293 10.57 8.96 -5.80
C PHE A 293 11.74 7.98 -5.46
N VAL A 294 11.49 6.69 -5.58
CA VAL A 294 12.42 5.59 -5.38
C VAL A 294 12.26 4.64 -6.55
N VAL A 295 13.38 4.13 -7.03
CA VAL A 295 13.42 3.07 -8.02
C VAL A 295 14.03 1.83 -7.42
N ASN A 296 13.33 0.71 -7.53
CA ASN A 296 13.77 -0.57 -7.01
C ASN A 296 13.55 -1.66 -8.08
N LEU A 297 14.45 -2.63 -8.21
CA LEU A 297 14.26 -3.82 -9.07
C LEU A 297 14.25 -5.12 -8.26
N GLU A 298 14.47 -5.04 -6.95
CA GLU A 298 14.71 -6.20 -6.07
C GLU A 298 13.42 -6.74 -5.43
N GLY A 299 12.25 -6.17 -5.76
CA GLY A 299 10.94 -6.67 -5.34
C GLY A 299 10.56 -6.38 -3.88
N ASN A 300 11.52 -5.98 -3.03
CA ASN A 300 11.27 -5.67 -1.63
C ASN A 300 11.36 -4.18 -1.36
N VAL A 301 10.28 -3.59 -0.86
CA VAL A 301 10.24 -2.16 -0.58
C VAL A 301 9.54 -1.89 0.75
N GLU A 302 10.10 -0.97 1.52
CA GLU A 302 9.52 -0.42 2.75
C GLU A 302 9.20 1.06 2.49
N GLY A 303 7.99 1.46 2.83
CA GLY A 303 7.48 2.82 2.77
C GLY A 303 7.97 3.64 3.96
N SER A 304 7.41 4.83 4.08
CA SER A 304 7.81 5.87 5.01
C SER A 304 6.84 5.94 6.20
N ALA A 305 6.83 7.08 6.88
CA ALA A 305 5.84 7.36 7.92
C ALA A 305 4.74 8.32 7.43
N GLU A 306 4.76 8.66 6.15
CA GLU A 306 3.85 9.56 5.46
C GLU A 306 3.20 8.78 4.31
N GLY A 307 2.09 9.27 3.77
CA GLY A 307 1.41 8.58 2.67
C GLY A 307 2.27 8.45 1.40
N ASP A 308 2.47 7.21 0.97
CA ASP A 308 3.37 6.76 -0.08
C ASP A 308 2.63 6.17 -1.28
N TRP A 309 3.24 6.28 -2.46
CA TRP A 309 2.64 5.86 -3.72
C TRP A 309 3.59 4.93 -4.43
N PHE A 310 3.26 3.65 -4.59
CA PHE A 310 4.15 2.66 -5.19
C PHE A 310 3.54 1.91 -6.37
N TYR A 311 4.38 1.75 -7.39
CA TYR A 311 4.19 0.94 -8.58
C TYR A 311 5.20 -0.19 -8.52
N LEU A 312 4.74 -1.40 -8.23
CA LEU A 312 5.53 -2.62 -8.26
C LEU A 312 5.79 -3.06 -9.70
N ASN A 313 6.38 -4.24 -9.89
CA ASN A 313 6.74 -4.77 -11.20
C ASN A 313 6.00 -6.08 -11.49
N ASP A 314 6.19 -6.67 -12.68
CA ASP A 314 5.53 -7.93 -13.06
C ASP A 314 6.08 -9.19 -12.33
N LEU A 315 6.81 -9.03 -11.22
CA LEU A 315 7.37 -10.12 -10.41
C LEU A 315 6.67 -10.17 -9.06
N ALA A 316 6.68 -11.35 -8.43
CA ALA A 316 6.24 -11.48 -7.03
C ALA A 316 7.10 -10.60 -6.10
N ASN A 317 6.49 -9.57 -5.53
CA ASN A 317 7.09 -8.54 -4.69
C ASN A 317 6.61 -8.67 -3.23
N THR A 318 7.35 -8.04 -2.32
CA THR A 318 6.92 -7.86 -0.93
C THR A 318 7.05 -6.39 -0.57
N PHE A 319 5.96 -5.81 -0.15
CA PHE A 319 5.84 -4.39 0.13
C PHE A 319 5.31 -4.18 1.54
N ASP A 320 5.86 -3.18 2.24
CA ASP A 320 5.37 -2.70 3.54
C ASP A 320 5.26 -1.18 3.49
N GLY A 321 4.06 -0.60 3.62
CA GLY A 321 3.82 0.84 3.49
C GLY A 321 4.21 1.63 4.73
N GLY A 322 4.15 1.02 5.90
CA GLY A 322 4.59 1.62 7.14
C GLY A 322 3.49 2.41 7.82
N LEU A 323 3.61 3.74 7.89
CA LEU A 323 2.57 4.61 8.44
C LEU A 323 2.13 5.61 7.37
N GLY A 324 0.92 6.14 7.50
CA GLY A 324 0.35 7.09 6.55
C GLY A 324 -0.55 6.40 5.54
N GLN A 325 -1.31 7.19 4.79
CA GLN A 325 -2.25 6.65 3.80
C GLN A 325 -1.53 6.31 2.50
N ASP A 326 -1.31 5.03 2.26
CA ASP A 326 -0.52 4.53 1.15
C ASP A 326 -1.38 4.07 -0.03
N ILE A 327 -0.81 4.16 -1.23
CA ILE A 327 -1.42 3.69 -2.48
C ILE A 327 -0.43 2.76 -3.18
N LEU A 328 -0.79 1.49 -3.28
CA LEU A 328 0.13 0.42 -3.66
C LEU A 328 -0.43 -0.37 -4.85
N PHE A 329 0.33 -0.45 -5.93
CA PHE A 329 -0.03 -1.17 -7.16
C PHE A 329 0.93 -2.32 -7.44
N GLY A 330 0.45 -3.56 -7.43
CA GLY A 330 1.21 -4.78 -7.71
C GLY A 330 1.60 -4.98 -9.16
N PHE A 331 0.69 -4.63 -10.08
CA PHE A 331 0.75 -4.98 -11.50
C PHE A 331 0.74 -6.47 -11.77
N GLY A 332 1.87 -7.17 -11.73
CA GLY A 332 1.93 -8.57 -12.15
C GLY A 332 2.71 -9.39 -11.14
N GLY A 333 2.31 -10.64 -10.91
CA GLY A 333 3.03 -11.48 -9.95
C GLY A 333 2.10 -12.10 -8.93
N ASN A 334 2.64 -12.50 -7.79
CA ASN A 334 1.84 -12.86 -6.63
C ASN A 334 2.48 -12.11 -5.47
N ASP A 335 1.97 -10.92 -5.23
CA ASP A 335 2.55 -9.92 -4.37
C ASP A 335 2.08 -10.07 -2.94
N ARG A 336 2.87 -9.51 -2.02
CA ARG A 336 2.55 -9.49 -0.60
C ARG A 336 2.62 -8.04 -0.10
N PHE A 337 1.47 -7.47 0.24
CA PHE A 337 1.32 -6.09 0.68
C PHE A 337 1.02 -6.05 2.18
N THR A 338 1.83 -5.32 2.93
CA THR A 338 1.44 -4.76 4.22
C THR A 338 1.13 -3.30 3.95
N GLY A 339 -0.12 -2.86 4.13
CA GLY A 339 -0.48 -1.44 4.04
C GLY A 339 0.21 -0.69 5.18
N GLY A 340 -0.19 -1.01 6.41
CA GLY A 340 0.46 -0.50 7.60
C GLY A 340 -0.55 0.15 8.52
N ALA A 341 -0.18 1.28 9.12
CA ALA A 341 -1.12 2.10 9.87
C ALA A 341 -1.81 3.14 8.98
N ASP A 342 -2.98 3.61 9.40
CA ASP A 342 -3.87 4.51 8.64
C ASP A 342 -4.62 3.78 7.52
N ASP A 343 -5.30 4.53 6.64
CA ASP A 343 -6.22 3.98 5.63
C ASP A 343 -5.51 3.84 4.29
N ASP A 344 -5.22 2.61 3.86
CA ASP A 344 -4.44 2.33 2.65
C ASP A 344 -5.30 1.92 1.45
N THR A 345 -4.73 2.00 0.24
CA THR A 345 -5.36 1.50 -0.99
C THR A 345 -4.43 0.54 -1.70
N LEU A 346 -4.83 -0.73 -1.80
CA LEU A 346 -4.02 -1.81 -2.36
C LEU A 346 -4.67 -2.37 -3.63
N PHE A 347 -3.90 -2.40 -4.72
CA PHE A 347 -4.27 -2.99 -6.00
C PHE A 347 -3.33 -4.16 -6.30
N GLY A 348 -3.82 -5.39 -6.29
CA GLY A 348 -2.98 -6.57 -6.56
C GLY A 348 -2.54 -6.69 -8.02
N GLY A 349 -3.47 -6.47 -8.96
CA GLY A 349 -3.19 -6.58 -10.39
C GLY A 349 -3.33 -8.01 -10.93
N ASP A 350 -2.61 -8.29 -12.02
CA ASP A 350 -2.45 -9.60 -12.63
C ASP A 350 -1.66 -10.56 -11.70
N GLY A 351 -2.38 -11.29 -10.88
CA GLY A 351 -1.85 -12.37 -10.08
C GLY A 351 -2.91 -13.42 -9.80
N ALA A 352 -2.51 -14.52 -9.19
CA ALA A 352 -3.50 -15.48 -8.68
C ALA A 352 -3.27 -15.75 -7.18
N GLY A 353 -2.53 -14.89 -6.51
CA GLY A 353 -2.05 -15.10 -5.16
C GLY A 353 -1.59 -13.83 -4.48
N ASP A 354 -2.09 -12.68 -4.91
CA ASP A 354 -1.83 -11.40 -4.25
C ASP A 354 -2.41 -11.43 -2.85
N THR A 355 -1.61 -11.00 -1.88
CA THR A 355 -1.89 -11.17 -0.46
C THR A 355 -1.77 -9.85 0.29
N ALA A 356 -2.87 -9.36 0.86
CA ALA A 356 -2.84 -8.30 1.87
C ALA A 356 -2.56 -8.88 3.27
N VAL A 357 -1.70 -8.22 4.03
CA VAL A 357 -1.14 -8.71 5.29
C VAL A 357 -1.50 -7.77 6.42
N TYR A 358 -2.06 -8.36 7.47
CA TYR A 358 -2.54 -7.69 8.66
C TYR A 358 -1.85 -8.24 9.91
N SER A 359 -1.45 -7.36 10.83
CA SER A 359 -0.66 -7.74 12.01
C SER A 359 -1.50 -8.30 13.16
N GLY A 360 -2.80 -8.02 13.21
CA GLY A 360 -3.74 -8.50 14.21
C GLY A 360 -4.32 -9.89 13.91
N PRO A 361 -5.02 -10.52 14.87
CA PRO A 361 -5.73 -11.78 14.64
C PRO A 361 -6.96 -11.55 13.74
N GLN A 362 -7.34 -12.55 12.93
CA GLN A 362 -8.46 -12.42 11.96
C GLN A 362 -9.76 -11.94 12.63
N ALA A 363 -10.05 -12.42 13.83
CA ALA A 363 -11.25 -12.08 14.58
C ALA A 363 -11.37 -10.60 14.98
N ARG A 364 -10.37 -9.76 14.70
CA ARG A 364 -10.40 -8.30 14.90
C ARG A 364 -10.95 -7.53 13.69
N TYR A 365 -10.93 -8.12 12.50
CA TYR A 365 -11.18 -7.42 11.25
C TYR A 365 -12.63 -7.57 10.76
N THR A 366 -13.13 -6.52 10.12
CA THR A 366 -14.38 -6.56 9.34
C THR A 366 -14.02 -6.40 7.88
N VAL A 367 -14.45 -7.33 7.04
CA VAL A 367 -14.38 -7.24 5.58
C VAL A 367 -15.73 -6.76 5.07
N GLN A 368 -15.76 -5.70 4.27
CA GLN A 368 -16.93 -5.23 3.56
C GLN A 368 -16.70 -5.41 2.06
N ILE A 369 -17.52 -6.24 1.43
CA ILE A 369 -17.47 -6.50 0.01
C ILE A 369 -18.51 -5.60 -0.66
N GLU A 370 -18.05 -4.80 -1.61
CA GLU A 370 -18.85 -3.87 -2.40
C GLU A 370 -18.79 -4.25 -3.87
N ARG A 371 -19.50 -3.52 -4.75
CA ARG A 371 -19.45 -3.79 -6.20
C ARG A 371 -18.10 -3.44 -6.81
N ASP A 372 -17.44 -2.41 -6.26
CA ASP A 372 -16.28 -1.76 -6.86
C ASP A 372 -15.00 -1.99 -6.04
N GLY A 373 -15.04 -2.83 -5.00
CA GLY A 373 -13.88 -3.14 -4.17
C GLY A 373 -14.23 -3.86 -2.86
N VAL A 374 -13.21 -4.02 -2.02
CA VAL A 374 -13.34 -4.62 -0.68
C VAL A 374 -12.69 -3.69 0.34
N ASN A 375 -13.42 -3.33 1.39
CA ASN A 375 -12.85 -2.60 2.53
C ASN A 375 -12.49 -3.58 3.65
N VAL A 376 -11.29 -3.47 4.22
CA VAL A 376 -10.86 -4.24 5.39
C VAL A 376 -10.62 -3.28 6.54
N ILE A 377 -11.44 -3.40 7.58
CA ILE A 377 -11.44 -2.48 8.71
C ILE A 377 -10.78 -3.16 9.91
N ASP A 378 -9.69 -2.60 10.41
CA ASP A 378 -9.16 -2.93 11.72
C ASP A 378 -9.97 -2.24 12.83
N ARG A 379 -10.77 -3.02 13.57
CA ARG A 379 -11.60 -2.47 14.66
C ARG A 379 -10.80 -1.97 15.86
N SER A 380 -9.49 -2.27 15.95
CA SER A 380 -8.60 -1.65 16.93
C SER A 380 -8.13 -0.25 16.51
N GLY A 381 -8.21 0.06 15.22
CA GLY A 381 -7.74 1.29 14.59
C GLY A 381 -6.22 1.39 14.49
N ALA A 382 -5.49 0.29 14.66
CA ALA A 382 -4.03 0.28 14.52
C ALA A 382 -3.61 0.29 13.04
N GLU A 383 -4.37 -0.38 12.19
CA GLU A 383 -4.17 -0.51 10.74
C GLU A 383 -5.33 0.12 9.93
N GLY A 384 -6.07 1.07 10.52
CA GLY A 384 -7.11 1.83 9.82
C GLY A 384 -8.16 1.01 9.07
N THR A 385 -8.57 1.51 7.91
CA THR A 385 -9.47 0.90 6.93
C THR A 385 -8.84 0.89 5.55
N ASP A 386 -8.49 -0.30 5.06
CA ASP A 386 -7.88 -0.47 3.76
C ASP A 386 -8.91 -0.73 2.67
N GLN A 387 -8.69 -0.16 1.49
CA GLN A 387 -9.43 -0.44 0.27
C GLN A 387 -8.62 -1.38 -0.61
N LEU A 388 -9.20 -2.52 -0.95
CA LEU A 388 -8.56 -3.58 -1.73
C LEU A 388 -9.26 -3.76 -3.07
N SER A 389 -8.46 -3.88 -4.13
CA SER A 389 -8.88 -4.37 -5.43
C SER A 389 -7.91 -5.43 -5.92
N GLU A 390 -8.45 -6.46 -6.56
CA GLU A 390 -7.64 -7.52 -7.18
C GLU A 390 -6.68 -8.22 -6.20
N ILE A 391 -7.10 -8.37 -4.93
CA ILE A 391 -6.38 -9.14 -3.91
C ILE A 391 -7.07 -10.49 -3.72
N GLU A 392 -6.35 -11.60 -3.85
CA GLU A 392 -6.93 -12.93 -3.67
C GLU A 392 -6.99 -13.37 -2.21
N THR A 393 -6.03 -12.98 -1.38
CA THR A 393 -5.86 -13.54 -0.02
C THR A 393 -5.64 -12.46 1.03
N LEU A 394 -6.27 -12.63 2.20
CA LEU A 394 -5.93 -11.88 3.40
C LEU A 394 -5.14 -12.78 4.35
N SER A 395 -4.04 -12.29 4.91
CA SER A 395 -3.17 -12.99 5.86
C SER A 395 -3.14 -12.24 7.18
N PHE A 396 -3.40 -12.92 8.29
CA PHE A 396 -3.51 -12.29 9.61
C PHE A 396 -2.37 -12.73 10.56
N GLY A 397 -2.12 -11.94 11.60
CA GLY A 397 -1.02 -12.13 12.55
C GLY A 397 -1.12 -13.36 13.44
N ASP A 398 -2.29 -14.01 13.50
CA ASP A 398 -2.49 -15.32 14.13
C ASP A 398 -2.18 -16.51 13.19
N ASN A 399 -1.65 -16.23 11.99
CA ASN A 399 -1.37 -17.17 10.89
C ASN A 399 -2.62 -17.77 10.24
N SER A 400 -3.80 -17.22 10.51
CA SER A 400 -4.96 -17.52 9.68
C SER A 400 -4.83 -16.82 8.32
N ALA A 401 -5.48 -17.40 7.32
CA ALA A 401 -5.59 -16.84 5.99
C ALA A 401 -7.03 -16.97 5.52
N PHE A 402 -7.51 -15.96 4.81
CA PHE A 402 -8.86 -15.90 4.25
C PHE A 402 -8.75 -15.77 2.74
N ASN A 403 -9.37 -16.72 2.01
CA ASN A 403 -9.40 -16.68 0.55
C ASN A 403 -10.49 -15.70 0.11
N LEU A 404 -10.10 -14.47 -0.20
CA LEU A 404 -11.01 -13.42 -0.63
C LEU A 404 -11.54 -13.66 -2.06
N ALA A 405 -10.74 -14.27 -2.93
CA ALA A 405 -11.12 -14.56 -4.32
C ALA A 405 -12.40 -15.42 -4.43
N ASP A 406 -12.60 -16.34 -3.48
CA ASP A 406 -13.78 -17.19 -3.42
C ASP A 406 -15.03 -16.47 -2.86
N GLN A 407 -14.91 -15.22 -2.42
CA GLN A 407 -15.91 -14.53 -1.59
C GLN A 407 -16.50 -13.30 -2.28
N VAL A 408 -15.77 -12.68 -3.21
CA VAL A 408 -16.14 -11.41 -3.84
C VAL A 408 -17.10 -11.54 -5.02
N GLY A 409 -17.17 -12.71 -5.67
CA GLY A 409 -18.01 -12.92 -6.86
C GLY A 409 -19.50 -12.67 -6.61
N ILE A 410 -19.98 -12.87 -5.39
CA ILE A 410 -21.35 -12.58 -4.96
C ILE A 410 -21.75 -11.11 -5.19
N ALA A 411 -20.79 -10.18 -5.19
CA ALA A 411 -21.06 -8.76 -5.37
C ALA A 411 -21.61 -8.42 -6.77
N SER A 412 -21.36 -9.29 -7.75
CA SER A 412 -21.91 -9.14 -9.11
C SER A 412 -23.40 -9.47 -9.20
N LEU A 413 -23.97 -10.18 -8.21
CA LEU A 413 -25.34 -10.64 -8.22
C LEU A 413 -26.34 -9.51 -7.92
N SER A 414 -27.60 -9.73 -8.28
CA SER A 414 -28.74 -8.92 -7.84
C SER A 414 -29.18 -9.28 -6.42
N ALA A 415 -29.89 -8.35 -5.77
CA ALA A 415 -30.45 -8.60 -4.44
C ALA A 415 -31.41 -9.81 -4.44
N GLU A 416 -32.17 -10.03 -5.52
CA GLU A 416 -33.06 -11.18 -5.67
C GLU A 416 -32.31 -12.51 -5.82
N GLU A 417 -31.15 -12.50 -6.48
CA GLU A 417 -30.28 -13.68 -6.55
C GLU A 417 -29.67 -14.00 -5.19
N ILE A 418 -29.17 -12.99 -4.46
CA ILE A 418 -28.65 -13.17 -3.08
C ILE A 418 -29.75 -13.71 -2.16
N ALA A 419 -30.97 -13.15 -2.23
CA ALA A 419 -32.10 -13.66 -1.47
C ALA A 419 -32.41 -15.13 -1.79
N THR A 420 -32.21 -15.57 -3.03
CA THR A 420 -32.36 -16.99 -3.41
C THR A 420 -31.35 -17.88 -2.68
N PHE A 421 -30.12 -17.40 -2.43
CA PHE A 421 -29.15 -18.15 -1.62
C PHE A 421 -29.53 -18.20 -0.14
N VAL A 422 -29.99 -17.09 0.43
CA VAL A 422 -30.54 -17.08 1.81
C VAL A 422 -31.67 -18.11 1.95
N GLU A 423 -32.57 -18.16 0.98
CA GLU A 423 -33.65 -19.14 0.91
C GLU A 423 -33.17 -20.59 0.78
N LEU A 424 -32.08 -20.85 0.04
CA LEU A 424 -31.45 -22.17 -0.02
C LEU A 424 -30.91 -22.59 1.35
N TYR A 425 -30.26 -21.67 2.08
CA TYR A 425 -29.78 -21.97 3.43
C TYR A 425 -30.92 -22.32 4.37
N ILE A 426 -32.00 -21.53 4.34
CA ILE A 426 -33.22 -21.83 5.07
C ILE A 426 -33.73 -23.22 4.70
N ALA A 427 -33.84 -23.54 3.41
CA ALA A 427 -34.44 -24.79 2.95
C ALA A 427 -33.61 -26.05 3.22
N TYR A 428 -32.27 -25.98 3.16
CA TYR A 428 -31.39 -27.14 3.31
C TYR A 428 -30.82 -27.31 4.72
N PHE A 429 -30.67 -26.22 5.47
CA PHE A 429 -30.06 -26.25 6.81
C PHE A 429 -31.05 -25.90 7.93
N ASN A 430 -32.17 -25.21 7.63
CA ASN A 430 -33.14 -24.70 8.61
C ASN A 430 -32.57 -23.63 9.56
N ARG A 431 -31.60 -22.83 9.10
CA ARG A 431 -31.03 -21.70 9.86
C ARG A 431 -30.79 -20.49 8.97
N ALA A 432 -30.41 -19.37 9.56
CA ALA A 432 -29.83 -18.27 8.79
C ALA A 432 -28.54 -18.76 8.08
N PRO A 433 -28.20 -18.21 6.90
CA PRO A 433 -26.87 -18.39 6.36
C PRO A 433 -25.81 -17.85 7.32
N ASP A 434 -24.61 -18.42 7.24
CA ASP A 434 -23.38 -17.79 7.70
C ASP A 434 -22.83 -16.93 6.55
N ALA A 435 -22.21 -15.79 6.88
CA ALA A 435 -21.75 -14.84 5.86
C ALA A 435 -20.67 -15.43 4.95
N GLU A 436 -19.68 -16.14 5.51
CA GLU A 436 -18.61 -16.79 4.74
C GLU A 436 -19.18 -17.81 3.74
N GLY A 437 -20.06 -18.70 4.17
CA GLY A 437 -20.67 -19.69 3.29
C GLY A 437 -21.59 -19.06 2.24
N LEU A 438 -22.39 -18.06 2.62
CA LEU A 438 -23.27 -17.36 1.68
C LEU A 438 -22.46 -16.73 0.54
N ASN A 439 -21.40 -16.00 0.89
CA ASN A 439 -20.51 -15.33 -0.05
C ASN A 439 -19.78 -16.34 -0.95
N PHE A 440 -19.30 -17.45 -0.38
CA PHE A 440 -18.69 -18.55 -1.15
C PHE A 440 -19.63 -19.11 -2.22
N TRP A 441 -20.86 -19.50 -1.84
CA TRP A 441 -21.78 -20.13 -2.79
C TRP A 441 -22.38 -19.13 -3.79
N GLY A 442 -22.62 -17.89 -3.37
CA GLY A 442 -22.99 -16.81 -4.29
C GLY A 442 -21.90 -16.54 -5.31
N SER A 443 -20.64 -16.51 -4.89
CA SER A 443 -19.49 -16.36 -5.78
C SER A 443 -19.33 -17.54 -6.74
N ALA A 444 -19.52 -18.78 -6.26
CA ALA A 444 -19.53 -19.95 -7.12
C ALA A 444 -20.63 -19.86 -8.20
N PHE A 445 -21.82 -19.37 -7.85
CA PHE A 445 -22.90 -19.15 -8.80
C PHE A 445 -22.59 -18.06 -9.82
N ALA A 446 -22.04 -16.92 -9.39
CA ALA A 446 -21.54 -15.88 -10.28
C ALA A 446 -20.50 -16.42 -11.27
N ASN A 447 -19.67 -17.36 -10.82
CA ASN A 447 -18.66 -18.07 -11.61
C ASN A 447 -19.20 -19.26 -12.43
N GLY A 448 -20.52 -19.42 -12.53
CA GLY A 448 -21.18 -20.34 -13.47
C GLY A 448 -21.65 -21.68 -12.89
N TYR A 449 -21.57 -21.90 -11.56
CA TYR A 449 -22.25 -23.04 -10.95
C TYR A 449 -23.77 -22.87 -11.02
N SER A 450 -24.49 -23.92 -11.40
CA SER A 450 -25.96 -23.91 -11.39
C SER A 450 -26.52 -24.13 -9.98
N LEU A 451 -27.71 -23.60 -9.71
CA LEU A 451 -28.45 -23.85 -8.46
C LEU A 451 -28.69 -25.34 -8.25
N GLU A 452 -28.93 -26.11 -9.32
CA GLU A 452 -29.10 -27.56 -9.25
C GLU A 452 -27.84 -28.26 -8.77
N THR A 453 -26.65 -27.80 -9.19
CA THR A 453 -25.37 -28.35 -8.73
C THR A 453 -25.10 -27.99 -7.27
N ILE A 454 -25.37 -26.74 -6.89
CA ILE A 454 -25.22 -26.27 -5.50
C ILE A 454 -26.17 -27.05 -4.58
N ALA A 455 -27.42 -27.24 -4.98
CA ALA A 455 -28.41 -28.08 -4.29
C ALA A 455 -27.91 -29.50 -4.02
N THR A 456 -27.30 -30.15 -5.01
CA THR A 456 -26.69 -31.47 -4.83
C THR A 456 -25.54 -31.44 -3.81
N LEU A 457 -24.71 -30.38 -3.82
CA LEU A 457 -23.60 -30.23 -2.88
C LEU A 457 -24.07 -29.92 -1.45
N PHE A 458 -25.17 -29.17 -1.30
CA PHE A 458 -25.79 -28.87 0.00
C PHE A 458 -26.34 -30.14 0.64
N LEU A 459 -27.05 -30.99 -0.12
CA LEU A 459 -27.56 -32.26 0.40
C LEU A 459 -26.45 -33.16 0.98
N GLY A 460 -25.24 -33.07 0.44
CA GLY A 460 -24.08 -33.84 0.91
C GLY A 460 -23.47 -33.35 2.23
N GLN A 461 -23.86 -32.18 2.73
CA GLN A 461 -23.28 -31.60 3.94
C GLN A 461 -23.73 -32.35 5.20
N SER A 462 -22.83 -32.46 6.17
CA SER A 462 -23.10 -33.14 7.45
C SER A 462 -24.27 -32.50 8.21
N GLU A 463 -24.45 -31.19 8.04
CA GLU A 463 -25.56 -30.45 8.64
C GLU A 463 -26.89 -30.81 7.99
N THR A 464 -26.98 -30.78 6.66
CA THR A 464 -28.20 -31.20 5.94
C THR A 464 -28.55 -32.65 6.22
N GLN A 465 -27.59 -33.55 6.38
CA GLN A 465 -27.86 -34.94 6.77
C GLN A 465 -28.35 -35.09 8.22
N GLN A 466 -28.12 -34.09 9.08
CA GLN A 466 -28.72 -34.04 10.41
C GLN A 466 -30.15 -33.50 10.37
N THR A 467 -30.38 -32.46 9.56
CA THR A 467 -31.72 -31.88 9.32
C THR A 467 -32.64 -32.87 8.59
N TYR A 468 -32.12 -33.53 7.55
CA TYR A 468 -32.82 -34.49 6.70
C TYR A 468 -32.05 -35.82 6.60
N PRO A 469 -32.10 -36.68 7.63
CA PRO A 469 -31.40 -37.95 7.58
C PRO A 469 -31.81 -38.82 6.39
N ASP A 470 -30.83 -39.45 5.74
CA ASP A 470 -31.07 -40.37 4.63
C ASP A 470 -31.99 -41.54 5.00
N THR A 471 -32.10 -41.84 6.30
CA THR A 471 -32.96 -42.88 6.87
C THR A 471 -34.45 -42.52 6.86
N LEU A 472 -34.82 -41.26 6.65
CA LEU A 472 -36.22 -40.86 6.53
C LEU A 472 -36.89 -41.54 5.33
N SER A 473 -38.16 -41.88 5.48
CA SER A 473 -38.98 -42.23 4.32
C SER A 473 -39.20 -41.00 3.43
N ASN A 474 -39.53 -41.17 2.15
CA ASN A 474 -39.84 -40.02 1.28
C ASN A 474 -41.04 -39.21 1.78
N LEU A 475 -41.97 -39.86 2.49
CA LEU A 475 -43.11 -39.21 3.15
C LEU A 475 -42.65 -38.30 4.30
N ASP A 476 -41.83 -38.83 5.20
CA ASP A 476 -41.34 -38.09 6.36
C ASP A 476 -40.40 -36.96 5.92
N PHE A 477 -39.53 -37.24 4.95
CA PHE A 477 -38.64 -36.26 4.33
C PHE A 477 -39.44 -35.09 3.70
N ALA A 478 -40.42 -35.38 2.83
CA ALA A 478 -41.25 -34.35 2.22
C ALA A 478 -42.01 -33.52 3.26
N THR A 479 -42.55 -34.17 4.30
CA THR A 479 -43.25 -33.50 5.40
C THR A 479 -42.32 -32.56 6.17
N GLN A 480 -41.08 -32.96 6.43
CA GLN A 480 -40.11 -32.15 7.14
C GLN A 480 -39.62 -30.96 6.31
N VAL A 481 -39.41 -31.14 4.99
CA VAL A 481 -39.08 -30.04 4.07
C VAL A 481 -40.20 -29.00 4.06
N TYR A 482 -41.47 -29.42 3.99
CA TYR A 482 -42.60 -28.50 4.07
C TYR A 482 -42.63 -27.72 5.39
N ASN A 483 -42.40 -28.39 6.52
CA ASN A 483 -42.38 -27.73 7.82
C ASN A 483 -41.22 -26.74 7.95
N ASN A 484 -40.04 -27.03 7.40
CA ASN A 484 -38.93 -26.08 7.38
C ASN A 484 -39.20 -24.89 6.43
N VAL A 485 -39.45 -25.17 5.15
CA VAL A 485 -39.52 -24.14 4.10
C VAL A 485 -40.77 -23.30 4.24
N LEU A 486 -41.90 -23.91 4.62
CA LEU A 486 -43.19 -23.25 4.64
C LEU A 486 -43.76 -23.05 6.05
N GLY A 487 -43.19 -23.65 7.10
CA GLY A 487 -43.70 -23.47 8.47
C GLY A 487 -45.09 -24.05 8.68
N ARG A 488 -45.45 -25.13 7.96
CA ARG A 488 -46.72 -25.85 8.12
C ARG A 488 -46.64 -27.27 7.56
N ASP A 489 -47.63 -28.08 7.96
CA ASP A 489 -47.87 -29.36 7.32
C ASP A 489 -48.29 -29.20 5.85
N PRO A 490 -47.83 -30.12 4.97
CA PRO A 490 -48.26 -30.16 3.58
C PRO A 490 -49.75 -30.50 3.48
N ASP A 491 -50.42 -29.98 2.45
CA ASP A 491 -51.74 -30.48 2.09
C ASP A 491 -51.62 -31.89 1.51
N GLN A 492 -52.67 -32.69 1.67
CA GLN A 492 -52.63 -34.10 1.28
C GLN A 492 -52.34 -34.28 -0.22
N GLY A 493 -52.90 -33.43 -1.08
CA GLY A 493 -52.73 -33.54 -2.53
C GLY A 493 -51.30 -33.25 -2.98
N GLY A 494 -50.73 -32.15 -2.47
CA GLY A 494 -49.33 -31.79 -2.71
C GLY A 494 -48.36 -32.82 -2.17
N LEU A 495 -48.60 -33.35 -0.96
CA LEU A 495 -47.76 -34.40 -0.37
C LEU A 495 -47.77 -35.67 -1.23
N GLU A 496 -48.95 -36.14 -1.63
CA GLU A 496 -49.08 -37.32 -2.49
C GLU A 496 -48.38 -37.12 -3.84
N PHE A 497 -48.49 -35.93 -4.44
CA PHE A 497 -47.81 -35.60 -5.69
C PHE A 497 -46.28 -35.71 -5.55
N TRP A 498 -45.70 -35.06 -4.55
CA TRP A 498 -44.25 -35.05 -4.35
C TRP A 498 -43.68 -36.40 -3.95
N VAL A 499 -44.35 -37.12 -3.05
CA VAL A 499 -43.91 -38.46 -2.64
C VAL A 499 -43.93 -39.44 -3.81
N ASN A 500 -44.94 -39.38 -4.68
CA ASN A 500 -44.97 -40.21 -5.89
C ASN A 500 -43.80 -39.90 -6.85
N LEU A 501 -43.40 -38.63 -6.98
CA LEU A 501 -42.24 -38.24 -7.78
C LEU A 501 -40.92 -38.74 -7.17
N LEU A 502 -40.77 -38.63 -5.85
CA LEU A 502 -39.60 -39.12 -5.12
C LEU A 502 -39.48 -40.66 -5.19
N ASP A 503 -40.58 -41.38 -4.94
CA ASP A 503 -40.62 -42.85 -5.00
C ASP A 503 -40.38 -43.38 -6.42
N GLY A 504 -40.85 -42.65 -7.43
CA GLY A 504 -40.68 -42.97 -8.85
C GLY A 504 -39.33 -42.56 -9.43
N GLY A 505 -38.50 -41.82 -8.69
CA GLY A 505 -37.24 -41.26 -9.18
C GLY A 505 -37.43 -40.14 -10.22
N GLY A 506 -38.61 -39.53 -10.27
CA GLY A 506 -38.91 -38.36 -11.12
C GLY A 506 -38.27 -37.07 -10.61
N VAL A 507 -37.94 -37.01 -9.32
CA VAL A 507 -37.14 -35.96 -8.69
C VAL A 507 -36.25 -36.60 -7.63
N THR A 508 -35.02 -36.13 -7.48
CA THR A 508 -34.12 -36.55 -6.40
C THR A 508 -34.34 -35.70 -5.15
N ARG A 509 -33.83 -36.14 -3.99
CA ARG A 509 -34.07 -35.43 -2.72
C ARG A 509 -33.51 -34.01 -2.70
N ASP A 510 -32.32 -33.80 -3.27
CA ASP A 510 -31.72 -32.49 -3.46
C ASP A 510 -32.64 -31.63 -4.32
N GLN A 511 -33.01 -32.10 -5.51
CA GLN A 511 -33.85 -31.31 -6.41
C GLN A 511 -35.24 -31.05 -5.84
N PHE A 512 -35.80 -31.95 -5.03
CA PHE A 512 -37.09 -31.73 -4.39
C PHE A 512 -37.09 -30.53 -3.44
N ILE A 513 -36.04 -30.32 -2.65
CA ILE A 513 -35.96 -29.15 -1.74
C ILE A 513 -35.92 -27.85 -2.56
N LEU A 514 -35.12 -27.82 -3.64
CA LEU A 514 -35.06 -26.69 -4.57
C LEU A 514 -36.42 -26.43 -5.24
N GLU A 515 -37.11 -27.47 -5.68
CA GLU A 515 -38.43 -27.34 -6.33
C GLU A 515 -39.53 -26.95 -5.33
N ALA A 516 -39.44 -27.37 -4.07
CA ALA A 516 -40.35 -26.92 -3.01
C ALA A 516 -40.21 -25.40 -2.78
N LEU A 517 -38.98 -24.89 -2.77
CA LEU A 517 -38.69 -23.46 -2.69
C LEU A 517 -39.25 -22.69 -3.89
N ARG A 518 -38.95 -23.15 -5.12
CA ARG A 518 -39.49 -22.55 -6.36
C ARG A 518 -41.02 -22.54 -6.36
N GLY A 519 -41.63 -23.65 -5.96
CA GLY A 519 -43.09 -23.82 -5.89
C GLY A 519 -43.77 -22.88 -4.90
N ALA A 520 -43.11 -22.53 -3.79
CA ALA A 520 -43.62 -21.59 -2.79
C ALA A 520 -43.85 -20.18 -3.37
N LYS A 521 -42.99 -19.77 -4.31
CA LYS A 521 -42.96 -18.40 -4.87
C LYS A 521 -43.80 -18.22 -6.14
N VAL A 522 -44.25 -19.30 -6.78
CA VAL A 522 -45.18 -19.24 -7.93
C VAL A 522 -46.47 -18.53 -7.51
N THR A 523 -47.22 -17.85 -8.40
CA THR A 523 -48.53 -17.24 -8.09
C THR A 523 -49.69 -18.25 -8.17
N ALA A 524 -50.81 -17.96 -7.50
CA ALA A 524 -51.91 -18.91 -7.42
C ALA A 524 -52.52 -19.12 -8.82
N PRO A 525 -52.74 -20.36 -9.26
CA PRO A 525 -53.38 -20.61 -10.55
C PRO A 525 -54.73 -19.91 -10.67
N GLU A 526 -55.08 -19.52 -11.90
CA GLU A 526 -56.40 -18.96 -12.17
C GLU A 526 -57.49 -19.98 -11.79
N GLY A 527 -58.42 -19.57 -10.93
CA GLY A 527 -59.47 -20.44 -10.39
C GLY A 527 -59.21 -21.02 -8.99
N SER A 528 -58.07 -20.71 -8.36
CA SER A 528 -57.82 -21.04 -6.96
C SER A 528 -58.87 -20.44 -6.01
N THR A 529 -59.16 -21.16 -4.93
CA THR A 529 -60.07 -20.70 -3.88
C THR A 529 -59.45 -19.56 -3.06
N PRO A 530 -60.25 -18.71 -2.40
CA PRO A 530 -59.72 -17.70 -1.48
C PRO A 530 -58.81 -18.29 -0.40
N GLU A 531 -59.11 -19.48 0.09
CA GLU A 531 -58.33 -20.19 1.09
C GLU A 531 -56.97 -20.66 0.54
N GLU A 532 -56.92 -21.17 -0.69
CA GLU A 532 -55.67 -21.55 -1.37
C GLU A 532 -54.78 -20.34 -1.65
N ILE A 533 -55.39 -19.21 -2.05
CA ILE A 533 -54.68 -17.95 -2.26
C ILE A 533 -54.09 -17.46 -0.93
N ALA A 534 -54.89 -17.44 0.15
CA ALA A 534 -54.44 -17.00 1.46
C ALA A 534 -53.33 -17.90 2.03
N LEU A 535 -53.42 -19.22 1.84
CA LEU A 535 -52.39 -20.16 2.25
C LEU A 535 -51.05 -19.86 1.56
N ARG A 536 -51.07 -19.69 0.23
CA ARG A 536 -49.85 -19.38 -0.55
C ARG A 536 -49.29 -18.00 -0.24
N LEU A 537 -50.13 -17.00 0.01
CA LEU A 537 -49.65 -15.69 0.48
C LEU A 537 -48.96 -15.83 1.84
N GLY A 538 -49.51 -16.66 2.74
CA GLY A 538 -48.86 -16.96 4.01
C GLY A 538 -47.57 -17.77 3.88
N ASP A 539 -47.42 -18.59 2.85
CA ASP A 539 -46.18 -19.33 2.55
C ASP A 539 -45.10 -18.36 2.03
N VAL A 540 -45.47 -17.49 1.09
CA VAL A 540 -44.58 -16.44 0.58
C VAL A 540 -44.14 -15.51 1.71
N GLN A 541 -45.07 -15.07 2.57
CA GLN A 541 -44.72 -14.20 3.70
C GLN A 541 -43.80 -14.90 4.70
N TYR A 542 -44.08 -16.16 5.06
CA TYR A 542 -43.24 -16.90 5.99
C TYR A 542 -41.80 -17.04 5.49
N LEU A 543 -41.64 -17.35 4.21
CA LEU A 543 -40.33 -17.45 3.58
C LEU A 543 -39.65 -16.07 3.50
N ALA A 544 -40.39 -15.02 3.14
CA ALA A 544 -39.86 -13.65 3.10
C ALA A 544 -39.37 -13.20 4.49
N ASP A 545 -40.14 -13.43 5.56
CA ASP A 545 -39.74 -13.07 6.92
C ASP A 545 -38.45 -13.78 7.37
N LYS A 546 -38.32 -15.10 7.07
CA LYS A 546 -37.07 -15.83 7.33
C LYS A 546 -35.93 -15.30 6.47
N THR A 547 -36.21 -14.93 5.23
CA THR A 547 -35.21 -14.36 4.31
C THR A 547 -34.71 -13.02 4.84
N ASP A 548 -35.59 -12.15 5.34
CA ASP A 548 -35.20 -10.87 5.94
C ASP A 548 -34.30 -11.07 7.17
N ILE A 549 -34.63 -12.02 8.05
CA ILE A 549 -33.80 -12.37 9.21
C ILE A 549 -32.43 -12.90 8.76
N GLY A 550 -32.41 -13.82 7.79
CA GLY A 550 -31.17 -14.41 7.27
C GLY A 550 -30.27 -13.40 6.54
N THR A 551 -30.88 -12.53 5.73
CA THR A 551 -30.21 -11.39 5.09
C THR A 551 -29.61 -10.46 6.15
N TYR A 552 -30.38 -10.08 7.18
CA TYR A 552 -29.87 -9.19 8.20
C TYR A 552 -28.69 -9.80 8.98
N PHE A 553 -28.77 -11.08 9.34
CA PHE A 553 -27.70 -11.80 10.04
C PHE A 553 -26.41 -11.92 9.21
N ALA A 554 -26.50 -12.45 8.00
CA ALA A 554 -25.33 -12.80 7.20
C ALA A 554 -24.86 -11.67 6.28
N VAL A 555 -25.78 -10.98 5.61
CA VAL A 555 -25.46 -9.98 4.57
C VAL A 555 -25.15 -8.64 5.21
N ILE A 556 -26.07 -8.15 6.06
CA ILE A 556 -25.97 -6.80 6.64
C ILE A 556 -25.02 -6.77 7.84
N ARG A 557 -25.05 -7.79 8.71
CA ARG A 557 -24.18 -7.87 9.90
C ARG A 557 -22.90 -8.67 9.67
N GLY A 558 -22.85 -9.53 8.67
CA GLY A 558 -21.64 -10.26 8.31
C GLY A 558 -21.27 -11.38 9.29
N LEU A 559 -22.25 -11.92 10.02
CA LEU A 559 -22.03 -12.94 11.06
C LEU A 559 -21.90 -14.34 10.44
N SER A 560 -20.99 -15.15 11.00
CA SER A 560 -20.68 -16.49 10.45
C SER A 560 -20.75 -17.65 11.46
N ASP A 561 -21.06 -17.42 12.76
CA ASP A 561 -21.20 -18.53 13.70
C ASP A 561 -22.50 -19.31 13.46
N LEU A 562 -22.36 -20.62 13.28
CA LEU A 562 -23.48 -21.50 12.90
C LEU A 562 -24.50 -21.69 14.03
N ASN A 563 -24.06 -21.70 15.29
CA ASN A 563 -24.97 -21.88 16.43
C ASN A 563 -25.80 -20.61 16.66
N GLU A 564 -25.19 -19.45 16.43
CA GLU A 564 -25.86 -18.15 16.46
C GLU A 564 -26.87 -18.02 15.31
N ALA A 565 -26.48 -18.42 14.11
CA ALA A 565 -27.36 -18.44 12.93
C ALA A 565 -28.61 -19.32 13.14
N ASP A 566 -28.43 -20.48 13.77
CA ASP A 566 -29.53 -21.39 14.17
C ASP A 566 -30.40 -20.75 15.26
N SER A 567 -29.76 -20.26 16.34
CA SER A 567 -30.46 -19.64 17.48
C SER A 567 -31.31 -18.43 17.10
N VAL A 568 -30.83 -17.59 16.18
CA VAL A 568 -31.58 -16.43 15.67
C VAL A 568 -32.78 -16.87 14.84
N MET A 569 -32.61 -17.85 13.94
CA MET A 569 -33.68 -18.33 13.08
C MET A 569 -34.77 -19.05 13.89
N ASP A 570 -34.40 -19.78 14.95
CA ASP A 570 -35.30 -20.50 15.85
C ASP A 570 -36.23 -19.59 16.67
N LEU A 571 -35.89 -18.31 16.83
CA LEU A 571 -36.76 -17.35 17.49
C LEU A 571 -38.01 -17.04 16.65
N PHE A 572 -37.93 -17.16 15.33
CA PHE A 572 -39.03 -16.80 14.45
C PHE A 572 -40.19 -17.80 14.50
N ILE A 573 -41.40 -17.26 14.69
CA ILE A 573 -42.63 -18.03 14.77
C ILE A 573 -43.58 -17.55 13.68
N ARG A 574 -44.05 -18.48 12.85
CA ARG A 574 -44.98 -18.20 11.76
C ARG A 574 -46.21 -17.44 12.26
N GLY A 575 -46.46 -16.27 11.68
CA GLY A 575 -47.63 -15.44 11.97
C GLY A 575 -47.54 -14.63 13.26
N ASP A 576 -46.38 -14.61 13.92
CA ASP A 576 -46.10 -13.75 15.07
C ASP A 576 -45.07 -12.68 14.70
N GLN A 577 -45.53 -11.48 14.38
CA GLN A 577 -44.65 -10.36 14.02
C GLN A 577 -43.68 -9.98 15.15
N SER A 578 -44.02 -10.25 16.43
CA SER A 578 -43.11 -9.91 17.54
C SER A 578 -41.87 -10.79 17.54
N SER A 579 -41.96 -12.02 17.05
CA SER A 579 -40.84 -12.95 16.94
C SER A 579 -39.77 -12.49 15.94
N ILE A 580 -40.15 -11.71 14.92
CA ILE A 580 -39.20 -11.09 13.98
C ILE A 580 -38.36 -10.03 14.70
N ASN A 581 -38.99 -9.23 15.56
CA ASN A 581 -38.27 -8.25 16.37
C ASN A 581 -37.34 -8.95 17.38
N ASP A 582 -37.76 -10.08 17.96
CA ASP A 582 -36.91 -10.86 18.86
C ASP A 582 -35.65 -11.38 18.13
N ALA A 583 -35.80 -11.88 16.90
CA ALA A 583 -34.67 -12.30 16.05
C ALA A 583 -33.74 -11.12 15.66
N PHE A 584 -34.31 -9.97 15.31
CA PHE A 584 -33.56 -8.74 15.02
C PHE A 584 -32.73 -8.27 16.22
N GLU A 585 -33.33 -8.19 17.42
CA GLU A 585 -32.64 -7.78 18.65
C GLU A 585 -31.58 -8.79 19.09
N ALA A 586 -31.83 -10.09 18.91
CA ALA A 586 -30.84 -11.14 19.14
C ALA A 586 -29.64 -10.97 18.21
N THR A 587 -29.88 -10.74 16.91
CA THR A 587 -28.82 -10.48 15.92
C THR A 587 -28.00 -9.25 16.28
N ASN A 588 -28.64 -8.16 16.73
CA ASN A 588 -27.92 -6.97 17.19
C ASN A 588 -27.07 -7.24 18.43
N THR A 589 -27.56 -8.04 19.36
CA THR A 589 -26.81 -8.42 20.56
C THR A 589 -25.54 -9.19 20.18
N ILE A 590 -25.66 -10.13 19.26
CA ILE A 590 -24.56 -10.93 18.73
C ILE A 590 -23.56 -10.05 17.99
N TYR A 591 -24.03 -9.23 17.04
CA TYR A 591 -23.20 -8.31 16.28
C TYR A 591 -22.42 -7.34 17.17
N ASN A 592 -23.06 -6.77 18.19
CA ASN A 592 -22.38 -5.87 19.13
C ASN A 592 -21.28 -6.58 19.95
N ALA A 593 -21.42 -7.88 20.21
CA ALA A 593 -20.36 -8.67 20.85
C ALA A 593 -19.22 -8.94 19.87
N ALA A 594 -19.55 -9.30 18.62
CA ALA A 594 -18.59 -9.57 17.56
C ALA A 594 -17.70 -8.35 17.22
N LEU A 595 -18.20 -7.13 17.41
CA LEU A 595 -17.44 -5.89 17.17
C LEU A 595 -16.25 -5.65 18.12
N ALA A 596 -16.09 -6.45 19.19
CA ALA A 596 -14.95 -6.29 20.10
C ALA A 596 -13.61 -6.47 19.37
N ALA A 597 -12.70 -5.50 19.50
CA ALA A 597 -11.37 -5.54 18.88
C ALA A 597 -10.47 -6.68 19.42
N ASP A 598 -10.71 -7.10 20.66
CA ASP A 598 -10.05 -8.24 21.28
C ASP A 598 -11.10 -9.28 21.68
N GLY A 599 -11.10 -10.43 20.99
CA GLY A 599 -12.01 -11.54 21.27
C GLY A 599 -13.44 -11.36 20.74
N GLY A 600 -13.65 -10.46 19.78
CA GLY A 600 -14.83 -10.47 18.91
C GLY A 600 -14.72 -11.54 17.81
N ASP A 601 -15.49 -11.38 16.74
CA ASP A 601 -15.54 -12.33 15.62
C ASP A 601 -15.13 -11.68 14.29
N PHE A 602 -14.72 -12.50 13.34
CA PHE A 602 -14.47 -12.05 11.97
C PHE A 602 -15.79 -11.78 11.26
N LEU A 603 -15.94 -10.58 10.69
CA LEU A 603 -17.19 -10.13 10.08
C LEU A 603 -17.00 -9.96 8.56
N ILE A 604 -17.97 -10.40 7.76
CA ILE A 604 -17.92 -10.30 6.29
C ILE A 604 -19.25 -9.75 5.76
N GLN A 605 -19.31 -8.46 5.47
CA GLN A 605 -20.54 -7.75 5.09
C GLN A 605 -20.63 -7.58 3.58
N LEU A 606 -21.86 -7.55 3.04
CA LEU A 606 -22.11 -7.05 1.68
C LEU A 606 -22.74 -5.68 1.78
N VAL A 607 -22.05 -4.65 1.30
CA VAL A 607 -22.46 -3.24 1.46
C VAL A 607 -22.90 -2.67 0.11
N GLY A 608 -24.02 -1.94 0.10
CA GLY A 608 -24.54 -1.28 -1.11
C GLY A 608 -25.19 -2.20 -2.16
N ILE A 609 -25.37 -3.49 -1.85
CA ILE A 609 -25.93 -4.49 -2.77
C ILE A 609 -27.36 -4.91 -2.39
N VAL A 610 -27.58 -5.13 -1.10
CA VAL A 610 -28.87 -5.52 -0.53
C VAL A 610 -29.25 -4.48 0.53
N ASP A 611 -30.48 -3.96 0.43
CA ASP A 611 -30.99 -3.00 1.42
C ASP A 611 -31.20 -3.70 2.77
N ASP A 612 -31.00 -2.97 3.86
CA ASP A 612 -31.32 -3.45 5.21
C ASP A 612 -32.85 -3.63 5.32
N PRO A 613 -33.34 -4.88 5.51
CA PRO A 613 -34.78 -5.16 5.56
C PRO A 613 -35.47 -4.54 6.81
N PHE A 614 -34.69 -4.08 7.79
CA PHE A 614 -35.18 -3.48 9.03
C PHE A 614 -34.90 -1.98 9.15
N ALA A 615 -34.37 -1.33 8.10
CA ALA A 615 -34.23 0.12 8.07
C ALA A 615 -35.60 0.81 8.12
N ILE A 616 -35.73 1.86 8.95
CA ILE A 616 -36.99 2.61 9.22
C ILE A 616 -37.05 3.91 8.43
#